data_AF-A0A5E9B6M9-F1
#
_entry.id   AF-A0A5E9B6M9-F1
#
_cell.length_a   1.000
_cell.length_b   1.000
_cell.length_c   1.000
_cell.angle_alpha   90.00
_cell.angle_beta   90.00
_cell.angle_gamma   90.00
#
_symmetry.space_group_name_H-M   'P 1'
#
loop_
_entity.id
_entity.type
_entity.pdbx_description
1 polymer ?
#
loop_
_entity_poly.entity_id
_entity_poly.type
_entity_poly.pdbx_seq_one_letter_code
_entity_poly.pdbx_strand_id
1 'polypeptide(L)'
;MAARRHIARQAGVLRRAQFRSPLRPLAAHRAVQRRAADRGCLHDGGRGRVIDLSLNEVETLSAKAARGAGFSWGLAEDVGRAARRIAVEGDKWGQAMLSLAEHAQSFEPPSPARAARWRSGQTDVAIGGPLCPIRTAALLLDEPLPASAMPLTILDVGLPVWLDAMLRRSAMRVARPAGLATRADVVIDNRAETEQPATGRRGAIDDRTLAALNSFAARTYVPESERSRLRGAGGGRVDDE
;
A
#
# COMPACT_ATOMS: atom_id res chain seq x y z
N MET A 1 -26.71 32.73 -57.21
CA MET A 1 -26.67 32.26 -58.62
C MET A 1 -25.20 32.06 -58.97
N ALA A 2 -24.68 30.83 -58.95
CA ALA A 2 -24.57 29.94 -60.12
C ALA A 2 -23.73 30.59 -61.25
N ALA A 3 -22.64 30.02 -61.78
CA ALA A 3 -22.19 28.64 -61.79
C ALA A 3 -20.79 28.53 -62.45
N ARG A 4 -20.14 27.35 -62.28
CA ARG A 4 -19.33 26.60 -63.28
C ARG A 4 -17.92 27.17 -63.60
N ARG A 5 -16.84 26.40 -63.80
CA ARG A 5 -16.60 24.99 -64.20
C ARG A 5 -15.08 24.68 -64.11
N HIS A 6 -14.76 23.41 -63.80
CA HIS A 6 -13.65 22.54 -64.30
C HIS A 6 -12.18 23.04 -64.31
N ILE A 7 -11.24 22.37 -63.62
CA ILE A 7 -10.52 21.12 -64.00
C ILE A 7 -9.85 21.19 -65.38
N ALA A 8 -8.51 21.32 -65.40
CA ALA A 8 -7.56 20.40 -66.06
C ALA A 8 -6.24 21.08 -66.50
N ARG A 9 -5.11 20.43 -66.16
CA ARG A 9 -3.77 20.46 -66.82
C ARG A 9 -2.99 21.78 -66.63
N GLN A 10 -1.68 21.83 -66.36
CA GLN A 10 -0.54 21.00 -66.74
C GLN A 10 0.51 21.07 -65.60
N ALA A 11 1.02 19.95 -65.07
CA ALA A 11 2.25 19.29 -65.49
C ALA A 11 3.48 20.22 -65.54
N GLY A 12 4.27 20.19 -64.47
CA GLY A 12 5.62 20.77 -64.38
C GLY A 12 6.49 19.89 -63.49
N VAL A 13 7.03 18.82 -64.06
CA VAL A 13 8.05 17.96 -63.47
C VAL A 13 9.31 18.78 -63.21
N LEU A 14 9.85 18.78 -61.99
CA LEU A 14 11.29 18.99 -61.75
C LEU A 14 11.73 18.48 -60.36
N ARG A 15 12.34 17.29 -60.40
CA ARG A 15 13.52 16.77 -59.68
C ARG A 15 13.81 17.19 -58.21
N ARG A 16 13.95 16.12 -57.41
CA ARG A 16 15.04 15.83 -56.45
C ARG A 16 15.39 16.91 -55.40
N ALA A 17 15.05 16.64 -54.14
CA ALA A 17 16.07 16.50 -53.09
C ALA A 17 15.45 15.79 -51.88
N GLN A 18 16.07 14.66 -51.54
CA GLN A 18 15.84 13.92 -50.30
C GLN A 18 16.43 14.74 -49.14
N PHE A 19 15.61 15.13 -48.17
CA PHE A 19 16.08 15.41 -46.82
C PHE A 19 15.21 14.61 -45.84
N ARG A 20 15.62 13.35 -45.64
CA ARG A 20 15.17 12.55 -44.51
C ARG A 20 15.83 13.11 -43.25
N SER A 21 15.00 13.49 -42.28
CA SER A 21 15.42 13.84 -40.93
C SER A 21 16.18 12.68 -40.27
N PRO A 22 17.33 12.90 -39.62
CA PRO A 22 18.08 11.85 -38.95
C PRO A 22 17.56 11.68 -37.51
N LEU A 23 16.40 11.04 -37.35
CA LEU A 23 15.97 10.52 -36.05
C LEU A 23 16.13 9.00 -36.06
N ARG A 24 17.30 8.56 -35.59
CA ARG A 24 17.56 7.16 -35.25
C ARG A 24 17.17 6.96 -33.78
N PRO A 25 16.37 5.93 -33.42
CA PRO A 25 16.06 5.63 -32.03
C PRO A 25 17.25 4.92 -31.39
N LEU A 26 17.91 5.58 -30.42
CA LEU A 26 18.90 4.96 -29.53
C LEU A 26 18.17 4.31 -28.35
N ALA A 27 17.61 3.13 -28.56
CA ALA A 27 17.24 2.23 -27.48
C ALA A 27 18.51 1.47 -27.03
N ALA A 28 19.30 2.08 -26.16
CA ALA A 28 20.34 1.36 -25.45
C ALA A 28 19.68 0.54 -24.33
N HIS A 29 19.67 -0.78 -24.51
CA HIS A 29 19.42 -1.74 -23.44
C HIS A 29 20.46 -1.56 -22.32
N ARG A 30 20.14 -0.74 -21.31
CA ARG A 30 20.86 -0.79 -20.03
C ARG A 30 20.31 -1.99 -19.27
N ALA A 31 21.14 -3.01 -19.10
CA ALA A 31 20.91 -4.05 -18.13
C ALA A 31 20.71 -3.40 -16.75
N VAL A 32 19.50 -3.52 -16.20
CA VAL A 32 19.21 -3.12 -14.83
C VAL A 32 19.95 -4.11 -13.93
N GLN A 33 21.15 -3.74 -13.50
CA GLN A 33 21.79 -4.41 -12.37
C GLN A 33 20.85 -4.25 -11.18
N ARG A 34 20.31 -5.38 -10.69
CA ARG A 34 19.66 -5.42 -9.39
C ARG A 34 20.70 -4.99 -8.36
N ARG A 35 20.65 -3.73 -7.93
CA ARG A 35 21.36 -3.30 -6.73
C ARG A 35 20.73 -4.04 -5.57
N ALA A 36 21.34 -5.14 -5.15
CA ALA A 36 21.19 -5.57 -3.76
C ALA A 36 21.72 -4.39 -2.94
N ALA A 37 20.79 -3.61 -2.36
CA ALA A 37 21.17 -2.54 -1.46
C ALA A 37 21.99 -3.18 -0.35
N ASP A 38 23.22 -2.70 -0.18
CA ASP A 38 24.04 -3.01 0.97
C ASP A 38 23.23 -2.60 2.22
N ARG A 39 22.61 -3.58 2.87
CA ARG A 39 21.73 -3.36 4.02
C ARG A 39 22.67 -3.08 5.17
N GLY A 40 22.76 -1.82 5.60
CA GLY A 40 23.49 -1.47 6.83
C GLY A 40 22.98 -2.35 7.96
N CYS A 41 23.78 -3.33 8.37
CA CYS A 41 23.46 -4.25 9.45
C CYS A 41 24.16 -3.72 10.71
N LEU A 42 23.42 -3.01 11.55
CA LEU A 42 23.92 -2.63 12.87
C LEU A 42 23.80 -3.84 13.79
N HIS A 43 24.93 -4.26 14.37
CA HIS A 43 25.00 -5.33 15.35
C HIS A 43 24.81 -4.73 16.74
N ASP A 44 23.70 -5.04 17.41
CA ASP A 44 23.51 -4.73 18.83
C ASP A 44 23.62 -6.02 19.64
N GLY A 45 24.61 -6.10 20.54
CA GLY A 45 24.99 -7.31 21.25
C GLY A 45 23.83 -7.93 22.02
N GLY A 46 23.31 -9.07 21.53
CA GLY A 46 22.30 -9.89 22.20
C GLY A 46 20.85 -9.70 21.73
N ARG A 47 20.54 -8.67 20.93
CA ARG A 47 19.25 -8.51 20.25
C ARG A 47 19.43 -8.78 18.76
N GLY A 48 18.44 -9.40 18.12
CA GLY A 48 18.53 -9.83 16.71
C GLY A 48 18.99 -8.71 15.78
N ARG A 49 19.65 -9.07 14.68
CA ARG A 49 20.13 -8.13 13.66
C ARG A 49 19.00 -7.19 13.23
N VAL A 50 19.29 -5.89 13.18
CA VAL A 50 18.36 -4.86 12.71
C VAL A 50 18.67 -4.53 11.25
N ILE A 51 17.63 -4.48 10.43
CA ILE A 51 17.68 -4.16 9.01
C ILE A 51 16.94 -2.85 8.75
N ASP A 52 17.60 -1.93 8.06
CA ASP A 52 16.98 -0.69 7.59
C ASP A 52 16.35 -0.85 6.21
N LEU A 53 15.02 -0.76 6.15
CA LEU A 53 14.26 -0.75 4.91
C LEU A 53 14.00 0.67 4.41
N SER A 54 14.03 0.87 3.10
CA SER A 54 13.44 2.07 2.50
C SER A 54 11.94 2.12 2.75
N LEU A 55 11.34 3.31 2.77
CA LEU A 55 9.89 3.46 2.96
C LEU A 55 9.06 2.72 1.89
N ASN A 56 9.59 2.60 0.66
CA ASN A 56 8.95 1.83 -0.40
C ASN A 56 9.00 0.32 -0.13
N GLU A 57 10.10 -0.18 0.45
CA GLU A 57 10.20 -1.58 0.89
C GLU A 57 9.26 -1.87 2.06
N VAL A 58 9.14 -0.95 3.03
CA VAL A 58 8.15 -1.02 4.11
C VAL A 58 6.74 -1.15 3.54
N GLU A 59 6.36 -0.26 2.63
CA GLU A 59 5.03 -0.23 2.00
C GLU A 59 4.76 -1.53 1.23
N THR A 60 5.69 -1.95 0.37
CA THR A 60 5.53 -3.14 -0.48
C THR A 60 5.47 -4.41 0.35
N LEU A 61 6.33 -4.56 1.38
CA LEU A 61 6.32 -5.72 2.27
C LEU A 61 5.02 -5.80 3.06
N SER A 62 4.60 -4.68 3.65
CA SER A 62 3.39 -4.61 4.48
C SER A 62 2.13 -4.90 3.67
N ALA A 63 2.02 -4.40 2.44
CA ALA A 63 0.90 -4.72 1.55
C ALA A 63 0.83 -6.22 1.21
N LYS A 64 1.98 -6.85 0.90
CA LYS A 64 2.01 -8.30 0.64
C LYS A 64 1.67 -9.11 1.89
N ALA A 65 2.24 -8.75 3.04
CA ALA A 65 1.95 -9.40 4.31
C ALA A 65 0.46 -9.27 4.68
N ALA A 66 -0.14 -8.09 4.47
CA ALA A 66 -1.56 -7.87 4.68
C ALA A 66 -2.43 -8.74 3.76
N ARG A 67 -2.07 -8.89 2.47
CA ARG A 67 -2.78 -9.85 1.60
C ARG A 67 -2.63 -11.28 2.09
N GLY A 68 -1.43 -11.69 2.49
CA GLY A 68 -1.19 -13.01 3.06
C GLY A 68 -1.93 -13.27 4.38
N ALA A 69 -2.31 -12.22 5.10
CA ALA A 69 -3.12 -12.26 6.30
C ALA A 69 -4.64 -12.25 6.03
N GLY A 70 -5.07 -12.04 4.77
CA GLY A 70 -6.47 -12.15 4.35
C GLY A 70 -7.22 -10.85 4.06
N PHE A 71 -6.61 -9.67 4.24
CA PHE A 71 -7.22 -8.38 3.85
C PHE A 71 -7.43 -8.28 2.35
N SER A 72 -8.47 -7.61 1.82
CA SER A 72 -8.72 -7.40 0.37
C SER A 72 -7.54 -6.70 -0.34
N TRP A 73 -7.49 -6.70 -1.69
CA TRP A 73 -6.43 -6.00 -2.43
C TRP A 73 -6.35 -4.51 -2.07
N GLY A 74 -7.49 -3.79 -2.13
CA GLY A 74 -7.53 -2.37 -1.74
C GLY A 74 -7.17 -2.13 -0.27
N LEU A 75 -7.65 -2.98 0.67
CA LEU A 75 -7.30 -2.83 2.09
C LEU A 75 -5.80 -3.11 2.33
N ALA A 76 -5.19 -4.03 1.60
CA ALA A 76 -3.78 -4.34 1.72
C ALA A 76 -2.89 -3.18 1.22
N GLU A 77 -3.27 -2.50 0.15
CA GLU A 77 -2.59 -1.27 -0.30
C GLU A 77 -2.70 -0.15 0.75
N ASP A 78 -3.87 -0.01 1.35
CA ASP A 78 -4.10 0.92 2.44
C ASP A 78 -3.22 0.62 3.65
N VAL A 79 -3.08 -0.66 4.02
CA VAL A 79 -2.14 -1.11 5.05
C VAL A 79 -0.70 -0.76 4.67
N GLY A 80 -0.29 -0.96 3.42
CA GLY A 80 1.05 -0.57 2.95
C GLY A 80 1.34 0.92 3.17
N ARG A 81 0.42 1.79 2.75
CA ARG A 81 0.55 3.25 2.92
C ARG A 81 0.54 3.66 4.40
N ALA A 82 -0.26 3.00 5.23
CA ALA A 82 -0.29 3.23 6.67
C ALA A 82 1.02 2.79 7.35
N ALA A 83 1.54 1.61 6.99
CA ALA A 83 2.81 1.09 7.51
C ALA A 83 3.97 2.03 7.21
N ARG A 84 4.00 2.59 5.99
CA ARG A 84 4.98 3.62 5.62
C ARG A 84 4.91 4.83 6.54
N ARG A 85 3.72 5.30 6.93
CA ARG A 85 3.57 6.43 7.86
C ARG A 85 4.05 6.06 9.26
N ILE A 86 3.66 4.89 9.77
CA ILE A 86 4.11 4.40 11.08
C ILE A 86 5.65 4.33 11.13
N ALA A 87 6.29 3.86 10.05
CA ALA A 87 7.74 3.80 9.93
C ALA A 87 8.42 5.19 9.91
N VAL A 88 7.76 6.20 9.35
CA VAL A 88 8.24 7.59 9.40
C VAL A 88 8.15 8.15 10.83
N GLU A 89 7.22 7.68 11.65
CA GLU A 89 7.01 8.19 13.00
C GLU A 89 7.90 7.47 14.03
N GLY A 90 8.23 6.19 13.83
CA GLY A 90 9.21 5.48 14.65
C GLY A 90 9.48 4.02 14.26
N ASP A 91 10.40 3.40 15.00
CA ASP A 91 11.03 2.12 14.64
C ASP A 91 10.19 0.88 14.96
N LYS A 92 8.94 1.04 15.41
CA LYS A 92 8.09 -0.08 15.83
C LYS A 92 7.04 -0.50 14.80
N TRP A 93 7.15 -0.02 13.55
CA TRP A 93 6.24 -0.38 12.46
C TRP A 93 6.24 -1.89 12.18
N GLY A 94 7.40 -2.56 12.28
CA GLY A 94 7.52 -4.00 12.03
C GLY A 94 6.69 -4.81 13.02
N GLN A 95 6.80 -4.49 14.31
CA GLN A 95 5.98 -5.12 15.36
C GLN A 95 4.50 -4.81 15.18
N ALA A 96 4.14 -3.57 14.83
CA ALA A 96 2.75 -3.20 14.54
C ALA A 96 2.16 -4.02 13.38
N MET A 97 2.96 -4.26 12.33
CA MET A 97 2.55 -5.02 11.14
C MET A 97 2.44 -6.51 11.45
N LEU A 98 3.36 -7.05 12.25
CA LEU A 98 3.28 -8.45 12.67
C LEU A 98 2.04 -8.68 13.53
N SER A 99 1.78 -7.83 14.53
CA SER A 99 0.57 -7.91 15.34
C SER A 99 -0.69 -7.81 14.49
N LEU A 100 -0.74 -6.94 13.48
CA LEU A 100 -1.88 -6.84 12.57
C LEU A 100 -2.07 -8.13 11.77
N ALA A 101 -1.00 -8.69 11.21
CA ALA A 101 -1.06 -9.90 10.39
C ALA A 101 -1.50 -11.14 11.20
N GLU A 102 -1.00 -11.28 12.43
CA GLU A 102 -1.34 -12.39 13.34
C GLU A 102 -2.81 -12.34 13.78
N HIS A 103 -3.35 -11.15 14.04
CA HIS A 103 -4.71 -10.98 14.56
C HIS A 103 -5.75 -10.65 13.48
N ALA A 104 -5.38 -10.62 12.19
CA ALA A 104 -6.23 -10.16 11.10
C ALA A 104 -7.61 -10.86 11.04
N GLN A 105 -7.65 -12.16 11.37
CA GLN A 105 -8.87 -12.98 11.37
C GLN A 105 -9.67 -12.89 12.67
N SER A 106 -9.12 -12.30 13.74
CA SER A 106 -9.78 -12.15 15.03
C SER A 106 -10.52 -10.82 15.19
N PHE A 107 -10.37 -9.91 14.22
CA PHE A 107 -11.04 -8.62 14.24
C PHE A 107 -12.38 -8.65 13.50
N GLU A 108 -13.37 -7.98 14.08
CA GLU A 108 -14.70 -7.86 13.50
C GLU A 108 -14.81 -6.60 12.62
N PRO A 109 -15.46 -6.67 11.44
CA PRO A 109 -15.81 -5.47 10.70
C PRO A 109 -16.87 -4.63 11.45
N PRO A 110 -16.91 -3.30 11.26
CA PRO A 110 -18.03 -2.51 11.75
C PRO A 110 -19.33 -2.96 11.10
N SER A 111 -20.35 -3.29 11.89
CA SER A 111 -21.67 -3.64 11.36
C SER A 111 -22.38 -2.42 10.76
N PRO A 112 -23.28 -2.59 9.78
CA PRO A 112 -24.04 -1.48 9.21
C PRO A 112 -24.83 -0.68 10.25
N ALA A 113 -25.39 -1.36 11.25
CA ALA A 113 -26.10 -0.71 12.35
C ALA A 113 -25.15 0.16 13.20
N ARG A 114 -23.95 -0.34 13.54
CA ARG A 114 -22.96 0.41 14.30
C ARG A 114 -22.47 1.64 13.52
N ALA A 115 -22.20 1.48 12.22
CA ALA A 115 -21.83 2.56 11.32
C ALA A 115 -22.92 3.65 11.20
N ALA A 116 -24.20 3.25 11.08
CA ALA A 116 -25.32 4.19 11.04
C ALA A 116 -25.41 5.02 12.32
N ARG A 117 -25.21 4.40 13.49
CA ARG A 117 -25.20 5.09 14.79
C ARG A 117 -24.13 6.17 14.84
N TRP A 118 -22.91 5.86 14.38
CA TRP A 118 -21.83 6.84 14.29
C TRP A 118 -22.21 8.05 13.43
N ARG A 119 -22.81 7.82 12.25
CA ARG A 119 -23.23 8.90 11.34
C ARG A 119 -24.35 9.76 11.93
N SER A 120 -25.24 9.16 12.72
CA SER A 120 -26.31 9.88 13.41
C SER A 120 -25.86 10.56 14.71
N GLY A 121 -24.57 10.52 15.05
CA GLY A 121 -24.05 11.11 16.29
C GLY A 121 -24.47 10.38 17.57
N GLN A 122 -24.91 9.12 17.45
CA GLN A 122 -25.29 8.31 18.60
C GLN A 122 -24.04 7.65 19.23
N THR A 123 -24.02 7.55 20.56
CA THR A 123 -22.92 6.94 21.32
C THR A 123 -22.62 5.53 20.86
N ASP A 124 -21.37 5.17 20.57
CA ASP A 124 -21.03 3.81 20.13
C ASP A 124 -21.40 2.70 21.14
N VAL A 125 -21.63 1.49 20.65
CA VAL A 125 -21.93 0.30 21.46
C VAL A 125 -21.06 -0.85 20.93
N ALA A 126 -20.18 -1.36 21.78
CA ALA A 126 -19.33 -2.51 21.46
C ALA A 126 -20.17 -3.79 21.43
N ILE A 127 -20.03 -4.57 20.35
CA ILE A 127 -20.70 -5.86 20.17
C ILE A 127 -19.67 -6.83 19.61
N GLY A 128 -19.50 -7.98 20.26
CA GLY A 128 -18.62 -9.06 19.80
C GLY A 128 -17.14 -8.82 20.09
N GLY A 129 -16.29 -9.17 19.12
CA GLY A 129 -14.84 -9.04 19.20
C GLY A 129 -14.33 -7.64 18.84
N PRO A 130 -13.00 -7.41 18.99
CA PRO A 130 -12.37 -6.13 18.70
C PRO A 130 -12.63 -5.66 17.26
N LEU A 131 -12.96 -4.38 17.08
CA LEU A 131 -13.10 -3.81 15.74
C LEU A 131 -11.81 -3.88 14.93
N CYS A 132 -11.94 -4.27 13.67
CA CYS A 132 -10.86 -4.25 12.70
C CYS A 132 -10.46 -2.81 12.38
N PRO A 133 -9.25 -2.36 12.75
CA PRO A 133 -8.85 -0.97 12.54
C PRO A 133 -8.83 -0.59 11.06
N ILE A 134 -8.43 -1.53 10.19
CA ILE A 134 -8.30 -1.31 8.75
C ILE A 134 -9.67 -1.15 8.08
N ARG A 135 -10.63 -2.01 8.43
CA ARG A 135 -11.99 -1.93 7.87
C ARG A 135 -12.75 -0.74 8.42
N THR A 136 -12.57 -0.42 9.71
CA THR A 136 -13.13 0.79 10.33
C THR A 136 -12.57 2.04 9.68
N ALA A 137 -11.25 2.13 9.48
CA ALA A 137 -10.63 3.27 8.82
C ALA A 137 -11.12 3.43 7.37
N ALA A 138 -11.16 2.34 6.60
CA ALA A 138 -11.66 2.34 5.23
C ALA A 138 -13.11 2.87 5.16
N LEU A 139 -13.99 2.34 6.02
CA LEU A 139 -15.38 2.80 6.12
C LEU A 139 -15.49 4.29 6.40
N LEU A 140 -14.73 4.81 7.36
CA LEU A 140 -14.73 6.24 7.70
C LEU A 140 -14.18 7.09 6.55
N LEU A 141 -13.20 6.60 5.80
CA LEU A 141 -12.59 7.33 4.69
C LEU A 141 -13.48 7.35 3.45
N ASP A 142 -14.23 6.27 3.21
CA ASP A 142 -15.19 6.17 2.11
C ASP A 142 -16.49 6.95 2.43
N GLU A 143 -16.92 6.92 3.69
CA GLU A 143 -18.10 7.61 4.19
C GLU A 143 -17.78 8.48 5.42
N PRO A 144 -17.21 9.70 5.22
CA PRO A 144 -16.80 10.58 6.30
C PRO A 144 -17.96 10.96 7.22
N LEU A 145 -17.65 11.11 8.51
CA LEU A 145 -18.64 11.51 9.51
C LEU A 145 -19.02 13.00 9.33
N PRO A 146 -20.30 13.37 9.51
CA PRO A 146 -20.70 14.76 9.54
C PRO A 146 -20.10 15.48 10.76
N ALA A 147 -19.91 16.80 10.68
CA ALA A 147 -19.36 17.59 11.78
C ALA A 147 -20.20 17.46 13.08
N SER A 148 -21.52 17.26 12.96
CA SER A 148 -22.44 17.04 14.09
C SER A 148 -22.21 15.73 14.84
N ALA A 149 -21.52 14.76 14.22
CA ALA A 149 -21.20 13.48 14.83
C ALA A 149 -19.81 13.47 15.48
N MET A 150 -19.10 14.60 15.50
CA MET A 150 -17.76 14.72 16.08
C MET A 150 -17.77 15.59 17.35
N PRO A 151 -17.00 15.24 18.40
CA PRO A 151 -16.13 14.07 18.48
C PRO A 151 -16.91 12.75 18.65
N LEU A 152 -16.44 11.68 17.99
CA LEU A 152 -17.01 10.34 18.09
C LEU A 152 -16.10 9.44 18.93
N THR A 153 -16.65 8.81 19.97
CA THR A 153 -15.94 7.72 20.65
C THR A 153 -16.29 6.39 19.98
N ILE A 154 -15.29 5.68 19.48
CA ILE A 154 -15.42 4.32 18.95
C ILE A 154 -14.79 3.36 19.95
N LEU A 155 -15.57 2.39 20.41
CA LEU A 155 -15.18 1.45 21.44
C LEU A 155 -14.39 0.26 20.86
N ASP A 156 -13.46 -0.26 21.63
CA ASP A 156 -12.86 -1.59 21.46
C ASP A 156 -12.05 -1.81 20.15
N VAL A 157 -11.58 -0.72 19.52
CA VAL A 157 -10.73 -0.78 18.32
C VAL A 157 -9.45 -1.57 18.57
N GLY A 158 -9.25 -2.64 17.79
CA GLY A 158 -8.01 -3.41 17.78
C GLY A 158 -6.87 -2.62 17.14
N LEU A 159 -5.65 -2.73 17.69
CA LEU A 159 -4.43 -2.09 17.18
C LEU A 159 -4.65 -0.67 16.61
N PRO A 160 -5.15 0.28 17.44
CA PRO A 160 -5.62 1.61 17.01
C PRO A 160 -4.56 2.46 16.29
N VAL A 161 -3.26 2.13 16.38
CA VAL A 161 -2.20 2.73 15.56
C VAL A 161 -2.52 2.69 14.07
N TRP A 162 -3.17 1.63 13.60
CA TRP A 162 -3.53 1.47 12.20
C TRP A 162 -4.67 2.38 11.78
N LEU A 163 -5.67 2.53 12.65
CA LEU A 163 -6.77 3.47 12.44
C LEU A 163 -6.24 4.90 12.36
N ASP A 164 -5.38 5.31 13.31
CA ASP A 164 -4.74 6.62 13.29
C ASP A 164 -3.93 6.85 12.00
N ALA A 165 -3.03 5.92 11.68
CA ALA A 165 -2.16 6.04 10.51
C ALA A 165 -2.94 6.15 9.19
N MET A 166 -4.07 5.44 9.04
CA MET A 166 -4.93 5.54 7.87
C MET A 166 -5.70 6.87 7.82
N LEU A 167 -6.25 7.32 8.95
CA LEU A 167 -7.02 8.57 9.03
C LEU A 167 -6.14 9.82 8.80
N ARG A 168 -4.81 9.74 8.95
CA ARG A 168 -3.87 10.84 8.64
C ARG A 168 -3.97 11.42 7.22
N ARG A 169 -4.64 10.75 6.29
CA ARG A 169 -4.89 11.26 4.93
C ARG A 169 -6.19 12.07 4.77
N SER A 170 -6.97 12.26 5.84
CA SER A 170 -8.25 12.97 5.81
C SER A 170 -8.33 14.07 6.88
N ALA A 171 -9.46 14.77 6.93
CA ALA A 171 -9.75 15.76 7.98
C ALA A 171 -10.03 15.12 9.36
N MET A 172 -10.09 13.79 9.48
CA MET A 172 -10.31 13.10 10.76
C MET A 172 -8.99 12.70 11.41
N ARG A 173 -8.88 12.80 12.74
CA ARG A 173 -7.75 12.25 13.50
C ARG A 173 -8.22 11.46 14.72
N VAL A 174 -7.35 10.60 15.23
CA VAL A 174 -7.50 10.04 16.58
C VAL A 174 -6.96 11.07 17.57
N ALA A 175 -7.80 11.57 18.47
CA ALA A 175 -7.45 12.68 19.38
C ALA A 175 -6.28 12.35 20.31
N ARG A 176 -6.15 11.08 20.73
CA ARG A 176 -5.00 10.57 21.50
C ARG A 176 -4.57 9.22 20.92
N PRO A 177 -3.55 9.17 20.06
CA PRO A 177 -3.04 7.93 19.51
C PRO A 177 -2.56 7.00 20.63
N ALA A 178 -3.09 5.78 20.70
CA ALA A 178 -2.82 4.83 21.79
C ALA A 178 -1.51 4.04 21.64
N GLY A 179 -0.56 4.52 20.82
CA GLY A 179 0.68 3.81 20.51
C GLY A 179 0.41 2.38 20.02
N LEU A 180 1.19 1.40 20.49
CA LEU A 180 1.04 -0.02 20.15
C LEU A 180 0.07 -0.79 21.06
N ALA A 181 -0.97 -0.13 21.57
CA ALA A 181 -2.02 -0.84 22.29
C ALA A 181 -2.61 -1.96 21.42
N THR A 182 -2.88 -3.13 21.99
CA THR A 182 -3.53 -4.25 21.28
C THR A 182 -5.01 -3.96 21.03
N ARG A 183 -5.63 -3.19 21.93
CA ARG A 183 -7.03 -2.74 21.87
C ARG A 183 -7.21 -1.48 22.70
N ALA A 184 -8.01 -0.53 22.24
CA ALA A 184 -8.41 0.63 23.03
C ALA A 184 -9.71 1.26 22.48
N ASP A 185 -10.40 2.01 23.33
CA ASP A 185 -11.38 2.97 22.87
C ASP A 185 -10.65 4.18 22.26
N VAL A 186 -11.18 4.71 21.17
CA VAL A 186 -10.59 5.85 20.46
C VAL A 186 -11.59 6.97 20.32
N VAL A 187 -11.10 8.20 20.37
CA VAL A 187 -11.91 9.39 20.08
C VAL A 187 -11.47 9.95 18.73
N ILE A 188 -12.41 10.06 17.81
CA ILE A 188 -12.23 10.65 16.48
C ILE A 188 -12.73 12.09 16.52
N ASP A 189 -11.91 13.02 16.06
CA ASP A 189 -12.29 14.43 15.90
C ASP A 189 -11.74 15.01 14.57
N ASN A 190 -12.10 16.25 14.27
CA ASN A 190 -11.63 16.96 13.08
C ASN A 190 -10.28 17.64 13.34
N ARG A 191 -9.32 17.45 12.43
CA ARG A 191 -8.07 18.22 12.38
C ARG A 191 -8.21 19.49 11.56
N ALA A 192 -7.49 20.52 11.97
CA ALA A 192 -7.44 21.81 11.28
C ALA A 192 -6.69 21.71 9.94
N GLU A 193 -5.62 20.91 9.87
CA GLU A 193 -4.75 20.78 8.68
C GLU A 193 -4.26 19.34 8.51
N THR A 194 -4.21 18.84 7.27
CA THR A 194 -3.65 17.53 6.94
C THR A 194 -2.12 17.57 6.90
N GLU A 195 -1.47 16.68 7.64
CA GLU A 195 0.00 16.64 7.71
C GLU A 195 0.63 16.10 6.42
N GLN A 196 1.65 16.80 5.91
CA GLN A 196 2.53 16.29 4.87
C GLN A 196 3.52 15.26 5.46
N PRO A 197 3.72 14.10 4.82
CA PRO A 197 4.65 13.09 5.34
C PRO A 197 6.10 13.59 5.30
N ALA A 198 6.83 13.42 6.40
CA ALA A 198 8.26 13.70 6.45
C ALA A 198 9.03 12.81 5.45
N THR A 199 9.99 13.40 4.75
CA THR A 199 10.83 12.72 3.75
C THR A 199 12.16 12.27 4.38
N GLY A 200 12.72 11.15 3.89
CA GLY A 200 14.10 10.76 4.20
C GLY A 200 14.33 9.78 5.38
N ARG A 201 13.31 9.42 6.17
CA ARG A 201 13.46 8.36 7.20
C ARG A 201 13.42 6.96 6.59
N ARG A 202 14.13 6.02 7.21
CA ARG A 202 14.08 4.58 6.93
C ARG A 202 13.28 3.86 8.03
N GLY A 203 12.77 2.68 7.72
CA GLY A 203 12.09 1.84 8.71
C GLY A 203 13.01 0.73 9.18
N ALA A 204 13.46 0.80 10.43
CA ALA A 204 14.22 -0.27 11.07
C ALA A 204 13.29 -1.45 11.43
N ILE A 205 13.75 -2.69 11.25
CA ILE A 205 13.03 -3.91 11.61
C ILE A 205 14.03 -5.00 12.01
N ASP A 206 13.71 -5.79 13.03
CA ASP A 206 14.56 -6.92 13.39
C ASP A 206 14.37 -8.11 12.41
N ASP A 207 15.43 -8.89 12.24
CA ASP A 207 15.48 -10.05 11.35
C ASP A 207 14.34 -11.06 11.57
N ARG A 208 13.92 -11.29 12.82
CA ARG A 208 12.88 -12.28 13.14
C ARG A 208 11.51 -11.80 12.69
N THR A 209 11.18 -10.54 13.00
CA THR A 209 9.96 -9.90 12.52
C THR A 209 9.94 -9.81 11.01
N LEU A 210 11.06 -9.45 10.38
CA LEU A 210 11.16 -9.44 8.92
C LEU A 210 10.91 -10.83 8.31
N ALA A 211 11.48 -11.89 8.90
CA ALA A 211 11.24 -13.26 8.44
C ALA A 211 9.77 -13.65 8.56
N ALA A 212 9.12 -13.35 9.70
CA ALA A 212 7.70 -13.63 9.92
C ALA A 212 6.80 -12.89 8.93
N LEU A 213 7.05 -11.60 8.67
CA LEU A 213 6.31 -10.82 7.68
C LEU A 213 6.49 -11.36 6.26
N ASN A 214 7.69 -11.84 5.92
CA ASN A 214 7.93 -12.51 4.64
C ASN A 214 7.17 -13.84 4.54
N SER A 215 6.98 -14.57 5.63
CA SER A 215 6.12 -15.78 5.64
C SER A 215 4.65 -15.45 5.37
N PHE A 216 4.13 -14.33 5.90
CA PHE A 216 2.80 -13.86 5.51
C PHE A 216 2.78 -13.46 4.03
N ALA A 217 3.73 -12.63 3.57
CA ALA A 217 3.82 -12.21 2.17
C ALA A 217 3.90 -13.40 1.20
N ALA A 218 4.58 -14.48 1.60
CA ALA A 218 4.72 -15.69 0.79
C ALA A 218 3.38 -16.37 0.47
N ARG A 219 2.36 -16.22 1.33
CA ARG A 219 1.01 -16.76 1.12
C ARG A 219 0.28 -16.12 -0.07
N THR A 220 0.81 -15.03 -0.63
CA THR A 220 0.24 -14.37 -1.82
C THR A 220 0.71 -14.98 -3.14
N TYR A 221 1.75 -15.81 -3.12
CA TYR A 221 2.27 -16.44 -4.32
C TYR A 221 1.45 -17.68 -4.66
N VAL A 222 1.10 -17.83 -5.94
CA VAL A 222 0.64 -19.11 -6.47
C VAL A 222 1.85 -20.05 -6.48
N PRO A 223 1.77 -21.25 -5.88
CA PRO A 223 2.85 -22.21 -5.98
C PRO A 223 3.13 -22.49 -7.46
N GLU A 224 4.40 -22.55 -7.86
CA GLU A 224 4.74 -23.03 -9.20
C GLU A 224 4.10 -24.40 -9.39
N SER A 225 3.14 -24.48 -10.32
CA SER A 225 2.54 -25.76 -10.70
C SER A 225 3.66 -26.75 -11.02
N GLU A 226 3.53 -28.02 -10.64
CA GLU A 226 4.51 -29.06 -10.98
C GLU A 226 4.78 -29.13 -12.49
N ARG A 227 3.78 -28.74 -13.30
CA ARG A 227 3.86 -28.53 -14.75
C ARG A 227 4.83 -27.43 -15.20
N SER A 228 5.14 -26.46 -14.35
CA SER A 228 6.17 -25.43 -14.59
C SER A 228 7.57 -25.96 -14.22
N ARG A 229 7.66 -26.78 -13.16
CA ARG A 229 8.90 -27.45 -12.74
C ARG A 229 9.38 -28.49 -13.77
N LEU A 230 8.46 -29.28 -14.34
CA LEU A 230 8.77 -30.31 -15.34
C LEU A 230 9.07 -29.75 -16.75
N ARG A 231 8.51 -28.58 -17.09
CA ARG A 231 8.71 -27.93 -18.41
C ARG A 231 9.80 -26.87 -18.35
N GLY A 232 10.91 -27.15 -17.65
CA GLY A 232 12.04 -26.24 -17.45
C GLY A 232 12.26 -25.29 -18.63
N ALA A 233 12.45 -24.00 -18.32
CA ALA A 233 12.42 -22.91 -19.28
C ALA A 233 13.36 -23.15 -20.48
N GLY A 234 12.80 -23.63 -21.59
CA GLY A 234 13.35 -23.53 -22.95
C GLY A 234 14.65 -24.29 -23.21
N GLY A 235 14.52 -25.53 -23.72
CA GLY A 235 15.54 -26.18 -24.54
C GLY A 235 14.92 -26.61 -25.86
N GLY A 236 14.54 -25.65 -26.71
CA GLY A 236 14.06 -25.94 -28.05
C GLY A 236 15.19 -26.54 -28.90
N ARG A 237 15.05 -27.80 -29.29
CA ARG A 237 15.81 -28.33 -30.43
C ARG A 237 15.24 -27.70 -31.69
N VAL A 238 16.05 -26.86 -32.32
CA VAL A 238 15.85 -26.50 -33.72
C VAL A 238 16.54 -27.63 -34.48
N ASP A 239 15.75 -28.53 -35.06
CA ASP A 239 16.26 -29.49 -36.02
C ASP A 239 16.28 -28.78 -37.38
N ASP A 240 17.48 -28.55 -37.92
CA ASP A 240 17.70 -28.13 -39.30
C ASP A 240 17.63 -29.36 -40.21
N GLU A 241 16.60 -29.47 -41.05
CA GLU A 241 16.60 -30.15 -42.35
C GLU A 241 15.69 -29.44 -43.36
#